data_AF-A0A6I3FX13-F1
#
_entry.id   AF-A0A6I3FX13-F1
#
_cell.length_a   1.000
_cell.length_b   1.000
_cell.length_c   1.000
_cell.angle_alpha   90.00
_cell.angle_beta   90.00
_cell.angle_gamma   90.00
#
_symmetry.space_group_name_H-M   'P 1'
#
loop_
_entity.id
_entity.type
_entity.pdbx_description
1 polymer ?
#
loop_
_entity_poly.entity_id
_entity_poly.type
_entity_poly.pdbx_seq_one_letter_code
_entity_poly.pdbx_strand_id
1 'polypeptide(L)'
;MVNLRLRSLISLLLAATSITSCNRYEGVINVGGVTKAEIVGGIPSQIPVAALDEIIAYFESLNLALDSGDISSFKSGRFDSCGCLVIAENISSLWEKSNLIGGDYLVREIAPLRIGATALQIKVLVLRTEVLKIDRSTGSVESWPEKEIATNFSLDKKGGRWLMTGSSAG
;
A
#
# COMPACT_ATOMS: atom_id res chain seq x y z
N MET A 1 -34.78 -11.27 -78.98
CA MET A 1 -33.44 -10.66 -78.84
C MET A 1 -32.77 -11.22 -77.59
N VAL A 2 -31.61 -11.85 -77.81
CA VAL A 2 -30.43 -12.02 -76.94
C VAL A 2 -30.60 -12.41 -75.45
N ASN A 3 -30.13 -13.63 -75.16
CA ASN A 3 -29.58 -14.18 -73.92
C ASN A 3 -28.99 -13.17 -72.91
N LEU A 4 -29.11 -13.42 -71.60
CA LEU A 4 -27.95 -13.86 -70.81
C LEU A 4 -28.34 -14.30 -69.38
N ARG A 5 -27.77 -15.46 -69.03
CA ARG A 5 -27.81 -16.13 -67.74
C ARG A 5 -27.00 -15.35 -66.70
N LEU A 6 -27.42 -15.39 -65.43
CA LEU A 6 -26.49 -15.79 -64.36
C LEU A 6 -27.25 -16.49 -63.24
N ARG A 7 -26.92 -17.76 -63.06
CA ARG A 7 -27.36 -18.65 -61.98
C ARG A 7 -26.52 -18.41 -60.73
N SER A 8 -27.07 -18.88 -59.61
CA SER A 8 -26.43 -19.41 -58.39
C SER A 8 -26.62 -18.52 -57.16
N LEU A 9 -27.60 -18.83 -56.30
CA LEU A 9 -27.50 -19.82 -55.20
C LEU A 9 -26.29 -19.57 -54.32
N ILE A 10 -26.52 -19.08 -53.09
CA ILE A 10 -26.07 -19.69 -51.83
C ILE A 10 -27.06 -19.23 -50.75
N SER A 11 -27.91 -20.17 -50.36
CA SER A 11 -28.61 -20.21 -49.08
C SER A 11 -27.59 -20.41 -47.96
N LEU A 12 -27.75 -19.73 -46.82
CA LEU A 12 -27.86 -20.32 -45.47
C LEU A 12 -27.55 -19.28 -44.39
N LEU A 13 -28.40 -19.31 -43.35
CA LEU A 13 -28.10 -19.14 -41.92
C LEU A 13 -27.06 -18.08 -41.53
N LEU A 14 -27.48 -17.10 -40.73
CA LEU A 14 -26.93 -17.03 -39.37
C LEU A 14 -27.92 -16.31 -38.45
N ALA A 15 -28.40 -17.08 -37.47
CA ALA A 15 -29.13 -16.58 -36.33
C ALA A 15 -28.30 -15.51 -35.62
N ALA A 16 -28.86 -14.31 -35.47
CA ALA A 16 -28.34 -13.32 -34.55
C ALA A 16 -28.61 -13.84 -33.13
N THR A 17 -27.67 -14.67 -32.65
CA THR A 17 -27.52 -14.98 -31.23
C THR A 17 -27.31 -13.65 -30.52
N SER A 18 -28.30 -13.26 -29.72
CA SER A 18 -28.13 -12.26 -28.67
C SER A 18 -27.02 -12.79 -27.77
N ILE A 19 -25.79 -12.34 -28.01
CA ILE A 19 -24.68 -12.57 -27.10
C ILE A 19 -25.10 -11.87 -25.82
N THR A 20 -25.53 -12.66 -24.85
CA THR A 20 -25.56 -12.27 -23.45
C THR A 20 -24.18 -11.70 -23.16
N SER A 21 -24.07 -10.37 -23.13
CA SER A 21 -22.93 -9.72 -22.51
C SER A 21 -23.01 -10.10 -21.04
N CYS A 22 -22.37 -11.21 -20.72
CA CYS A 22 -21.88 -11.48 -19.39
C CYS A 22 -20.83 -10.38 -19.17
N ASN A 23 -21.31 -9.18 -18.80
CA ASN A 23 -20.45 -8.21 -18.16
C ASN A 23 -19.96 -8.97 -16.94
N ARG A 24 -18.72 -9.47 -17.03
CA ARG A 24 -17.94 -9.79 -15.84
C ARG A 24 -17.92 -8.47 -15.10
N TYR A 25 -18.84 -8.37 -14.14
CA TYR A 25 -18.68 -7.51 -13.01
C TYR A 25 -17.39 -8.06 -12.38
N GLU A 26 -16.25 -7.51 -12.79
CA GLU A 26 -15.07 -7.53 -11.95
C GLU A 26 -15.53 -6.75 -10.73
N GLY A 27 -16.05 -7.50 -9.76
CA GLY A 27 -16.30 -6.99 -8.43
C GLY A 27 -14.93 -6.54 -7.94
N VAL A 28 -14.65 -5.26 -8.11
CA VAL A 28 -13.83 -4.52 -7.17
C VAL A 28 -14.59 -4.65 -5.86
N ILE A 29 -14.31 -5.75 -5.15
CA ILE A 29 -14.53 -5.75 -3.72
C ILE A 29 -13.52 -4.72 -3.25
N ASN A 30 -14.03 -3.53 -2.98
CA ASN A 30 -13.29 -2.47 -2.32
C ASN A 30 -13.08 -2.97 -0.87
N VAL A 31 -12.10 -3.87 -0.71
CA VAL A 31 -11.67 -4.37 0.60
C VAL A 31 -10.65 -3.37 1.09
N GLY A 32 -11.11 -2.41 1.89
CA GLY A 32 -10.25 -1.45 2.57
C GLY A 32 -10.12 -0.14 1.81
N GLY A 33 -10.96 0.83 2.16
CA GLY A 33 -10.49 2.21 2.04
C GLY A 33 -9.21 2.33 2.87
N VAL A 34 -8.18 2.99 2.33
CA VAL A 34 -6.90 3.24 3.01
C VAL A 34 -7.15 3.50 4.49
N THR A 35 -6.82 2.53 5.33
CA THR A 35 -7.01 2.66 6.76
C THR A 35 -6.02 3.71 7.24
N LYS A 36 -6.55 4.82 7.73
CA LYS A 36 -5.74 5.80 8.42
C LYS A 36 -5.03 5.08 9.57
N ALA A 37 -3.74 5.33 9.77
CA ALA A 37 -3.01 4.74 10.88
C ALA A 37 -3.74 5.04 12.19
N GLU A 38 -4.32 4.00 12.81
CA GLU A 38 -5.05 4.12 14.06
C GLU A 38 -4.05 4.07 15.22
N ILE A 39 -4.12 5.05 16.13
CA ILE A 39 -3.31 5.07 17.35
C ILE A 39 -4.13 4.44 18.47
N VAL A 40 -3.76 3.22 18.89
CA VAL A 40 -4.52 2.46 19.92
C VAL A 40 -3.91 2.63 21.33
N GLY A 41 -3.17 3.73 21.56
CA GLY A 41 -2.45 4.01 22.81
C GLY A 41 -2.31 5.50 23.13
N GLY A 42 -1.53 5.83 24.16
CA GLY A 42 -1.28 7.21 24.57
C GLY A 42 -0.30 7.94 23.64
N ILE A 43 -0.57 9.21 23.34
CA ILE A 43 0.36 10.10 22.64
C ILE A 43 1.18 10.86 23.70
N PRO A 44 2.53 10.77 23.70
CA PRO A 44 3.35 11.48 24.67
C PRO A 44 3.27 12.99 24.44
N SER A 45 2.91 13.75 25.48
CA SER A 45 2.79 15.22 25.39
C SER A 45 4.12 15.94 25.17
N GLN A 46 5.24 15.24 25.35
CA GLN A 46 6.59 15.81 25.18
C GLN A 46 7.05 15.79 23.71
N ILE A 47 6.40 15.01 22.84
CA ILE A 47 6.76 14.94 21.43
C ILE A 47 6.00 16.07 20.68
N PRO A 48 6.70 16.92 19.91
CA PRO A 48 6.03 17.94 19.11
C PRO A 48 5.00 17.33 18.16
N VAL A 49 3.81 17.94 18.07
CA VAL A 49 2.72 17.47 17.17
C VAL A 49 3.22 17.28 15.74
N ALA A 50 3.96 18.26 15.21
CA ALA A 50 4.52 18.18 13.86
C ALA A 50 5.51 17.01 13.65
N ALA A 51 6.14 16.49 14.71
CA ALA A 51 6.98 15.30 14.62
C ALA A 51 6.12 14.01 14.63
N LEU A 52 5.01 14.00 15.37
CA LEU A 52 4.04 12.91 15.34
C LEU A 52 3.39 12.80 13.96
N ASP A 53 3.07 13.92 13.33
CA ASP A 53 2.51 13.96 11.97
C ASP A 53 3.45 13.31 10.94
N GLU A 54 4.78 13.35 11.13
CA GLU A 54 5.75 12.64 10.29
C GLU A 54 5.66 11.11 10.48
N ILE A 55 5.52 10.65 11.72
CA ILE A 55 5.38 9.22 12.04
C ILE A 55 4.06 8.68 11.47
N ILE A 56 2.96 9.38 11.69
CA ILE A 56 1.64 8.95 11.21
C ILE A 56 1.59 8.94 9.69
N ALA A 57 2.08 9.99 9.03
CA ALA A 57 2.11 10.03 7.56
C ALA A 57 3.00 8.92 6.96
N TYR A 58 4.05 8.49 7.65
CA TYR A 58 4.86 7.36 7.24
C TYR A 58 4.04 6.06 7.22
N PHE A 59 3.29 5.75 8.28
CA PHE A 59 2.46 4.54 8.32
C PHE A 59 1.24 4.60 7.40
N GLU A 60 0.63 5.77 7.22
CA GLU A 60 -0.39 5.97 6.19
C GLU A 60 0.15 5.69 4.78
N SER A 61 1.36 6.19 4.48
CA SER A 61 2.03 5.90 3.22
C SER A 61 2.38 4.42 3.07
N LEU A 62 2.78 3.77 4.17
CA LEU A 62 3.11 2.34 4.17
C LEU A 62 1.88 1.46 3.92
N ASN A 63 0.74 1.83 4.50
CA ASN A 63 -0.54 1.15 4.25
C ASN A 63 -0.99 1.32 2.79
N LEU A 64 -0.82 2.53 2.22
CA LEU A 64 -1.08 2.74 0.79
C LEU A 64 -0.19 1.86 -0.10
N ALA A 65 1.10 1.77 0.22
CA ALA A 65 2.02 0.89 -0.50
C ALA A 65 1.61 -0.58 -0.36
N LEU A 66 1.18 -1.01 0.83
CA LEU A 66 0.72 -2.38 1.07
C LEU A 66 -0.51 -2.72 0.22
N ASP A 67 -1.48 -1.81 0.16
CA ASP A 67 -2.75 -1.97 -0.55
C ASP A 67 -2.61 -1.92 -2.09
N SER A 68 -1.68 -1.11 -2.60
CA SER A 68 -1.65 -0.78 -4.04
C SER A 68 -0.29 -0.95 -4.72
N GLY A 69 0.78 -1.11 -3.95
CA GLY A 69 2.16 -1.04 -4.44
C GLY A 69 2.62 0.38 -4.79
N ASP A 70 1.78 1.41 -4.62
CA ASP A 70 2.13 2.81 -4.86
C ASP A 70 3.03 3.35 -3.74
N ILE A 71 4.22 3.83 -4.13
CA ILE A 71 5.21 4.42 -3.23
C ILE A 71 5.49 5.89 -3.56
N SER A 72 4.61 6.54 -4.34
CA SER A 72 4.75 7.93 -4.75
C SER A 72 4.83 8.89 -3.55
N SER A 73 4.05 8.63 -2.49
CA SER A 73 4.13 9.35 -1.21
C SER A 73 5.52 9.30 -0.58
N PHE A 74 6.25 8.19 -0.76
CA PHE A 74 7.61 8.03 -0.25
C PHE A 74 8.66 8.78 -1.04
N LYS A 75 8.48 8.88 -2.36
CA LYS A 75 9.41 9.54 -3.29
C LYS A 75 9.22 11.06 -3.38
N SER A 76 8.36 11.62 -2.54
CA SER A 76 8.01 13.05 -2.54
C SER A 76 9.07 13.96 -1.87
N GLY A 77 10.24 13.44 -1.50
CA GLY A 77 11.27 14.19 -0.76
C GLY A 77 11.14 14.09 0.76
N ARG A 78 10.00 13.57 1.26
CA ARG A 78 9.71 13.52 2.70
C ARG A 78 10.49 12.42 3.43
N PHE A 79 10.74 11.29 2.75
CA PHE A 79 11.39 10.10 3.32
C PHE A 79 12.66 9.67 2.57
N ASP A 80 13.07 10.42 1.55
CA ASP A 80 14.18 10.11 0.64
C ASP A 80 15.54 9.90 1.33
N SER A 81 15.74 10.48 2.51
CA SER A 81 17.00 10.39 3.26
C SER A 81 17.06 9.27 4.30
N CYS A 82 16.04 8.41 4.40
CA CYS A 82 15.98 7.40 5.46
C CYS A 82 15.86 5.97 4.93
N GLY A 83 16.35 5.00 5.72
CA GLY A 83 16.11 3.57 5.48
C GLY A 83 14.64 3.16 5.47
N CYS A 84 13.73 4.09 5.74
CA CYS A 84 12.29 3.89 5.69
C CYS A 84 11.74 3.73 4.26
N LEU A 85 12.49 4.12 3.23
CA LEU A 85 12.10 3.85 1.84
C LEU A 85 12.21 2.35 1.48
N VAL A 86 13.15 1.62 2.11
CA VAL A 86 13.47 0.23 1.77
C VAL A 86 12.27 -0.69 1.91
N ILE A 87 11.46 -0.52 2.97
CA ILE A 87 10.27 -1.37 3.16
C ILE A 87 9.21 -1.09 2.10
N ALA A 88 9.02 0.18 1.72
CA ALA A 88 8.09 0.56 0.67
C ALA A 88 8.54 0.01 -0.69
N GLU A 89 9.83 0.09 -1.01
CA GLU A 89 10.40 -0.51 -2.23
C GLU A 89 10.22 -2.02 -2.27
N ASN A 90 10.45 -2.71 -1.15
CA ASN A 90 10.23 -4.15 -1.06
C ASN A 90 8.76 -4.51 -1.32
N ILE A 91 7.82 -3.76 -0.74
CA ILE A 91 6.38 -3.93 -0.99
C ILE A 91 6.05 -3.68 -2.47
N SER A 92 6.56 -2.60 -3.05
CA SER A 92 6.34 -2.28 -4.47
C SER A 92 6.87 -3.39 -5.39
N SER A 93 8.04 -3.97 -5.08
CA SER A 93 8.60 -5.09 -5.83
C SER A 93 7.76 -6.37 -5.71
N LEU A 94 7.13 -6.62 -4.55
CA LEU A 94 6.21 -7.74 -4.39
C LEU A 94 4.99 -7.59 -5.33
N TRP A 95 4.49 -6.37 -5.49
CA TRP A 95 3.40 -6.05 -6.39
C TRP A 95 3.71 -6.25 -7.88
N GLU A 96 4.97 -6.52 -8.26
CA GLU A 96 5.32 -6.92 -9.63
C GLU A 96 4.87 -8.37 -9.93
N LYS A 97 4.90 -9.24 -8.92
CA LYS A 97 4.71 -10.70 -9.09
C LYS A 97 3.56 -11.26 -8.27
N SER A 98 3.08 -10.53 -7.29
CA SER A 98 2.06 -10.96 -6.35
C SER A 98 0.99 -9.90 -6.16
N ASN A 99 -0.18 -10.33 -5.67
CA ASN A 99 -1.15 -9.43 -5.03
C ASN A 99 -1.02 -9.59 -3.52
N LEU A 100 -1.15 -8.49 -2.78
CA LEU A 100 -1.26 -8.50 -1.34
C LEU A 100 -2.72 -8.22 -0.98
N ILE A 101 -3.31 -9.02 -0.11
CA ILE A 101 -4.71 -8.88 0.31
C ILE A 101 -4.75 -8.77 1.84
N GLY A 102 -5.51 -7.78 2.31
CA GLY A 102 -5.58 -7.44 3.72
C GLY A 102 -4.28 -6.82 4.21
N GLY A 103 -4.13 -6.78 5.53
CA GLY A 103 -2.96 -6.23 6.17
C GLY A 103 -3.02 -4.72 6.33
N ASP A 104 -2.65 -4.27 7.52
CA ASP A 104 -2.52 -2.88 7.92
C ASP A 104 -1.37 -2.77 8.90
N TYR A 105 -0.65 -1.65 8.88
CA TYR A 105 0.24 -1.24 9.94
C TYR A 105 -0.52 -0.32 10.90
N LEU A 106 -0.84 -0.84 12.09
CA LEU A 106 -1.57 -0.13 13.14
C LEU A 106 -0.59 0.38 14.21
N VAL A 107 -0.59 1.69 14.47
CA VAL A 107 0.30 2.28 15.48
C VAL A 107 -0.28 1.99 16.87
N ARG A 108 0.39 1.15 17.64
CA ARG A 108 -0.06 0.75 18.98
C ARG A 108 0.42 1.72 20.04
N GLU A 109 1.67 2.12 19.95
CA GLU A 109 2.32 2.97 20.96
C GLU A 109 3.39 3.85 20.32
N ILE A 110 3.54 5.06 20.84
CA ILE A 110 4.63 5.96 20.53
C ILE A 110 5.28 6.35 21.85
N ALA A 111 6.60 6.17 21.97
CA ALA A 111 7.35 6.52 23.16
C ALA A 111 8.61 7.32 22.80
N PRO A 112 8.91 8.43 23.51
CA PRO A 112 10.14 9.15 23.27
C PRO A 112 11.33 8.33 23.81
N LEU A 113 12.35 8.14 22.98
CA LEU A 113 13.65 7.61 23.41
C LEU A 113 14.62 8.75 23.74
N ARG A 114 14.59 9.81 22.94
CA ARG A 114 15.40 11.01 23.13
C ARG A 114 14.66 12.23 22.61
N ILE A 115 14.65 13.30 23.39
CA ILE A 115 14.07 14.59 23.00
C ILE A 115 15.15 15.66 23.04
N GLY A 116 15.37 16.33 21.91
CA GLY A 116 16.24 17.49 21.79
C GLY A 116 15.57 18.61 21.00
N ALA A 117 16.16 19.80 21.04
CA ALA A 117 15.61 20.97 20.37
C ALA A 117 15.57 20.84 18.83
N THR A 118 16.52 20.07 18.27
CA THR A 118 16.69 19.90 16.82
C THR A 118 16.72 18.44 16.37
N ALA A 119 16.66 17.47 17.30
CA ALA A 119 16.70 16.04 17.00
C ALA A 119 15.81 15.27 17.98
N LEU A 120 15.11 14.26 17.46
CA LEU A 120 14.24 13.37 18.22
C LEU A 120 14.57 11.91 17.89
N GLN A 121 14.46 11.04 18.88
CA GLN A 121 14.36 9.61 18.68
C GLN A 121 13.08 9.11 19.33
N ILE A 122 12.31 8.34 18.58
CA ILE A 122 10.98 7.88 18.96
C ILE A 122 10.92 6.37 18.71
N LYS A 123 10.51 5.61 19.71
CA LYS A 123 10.14 4.21 19.54
C LYS A 123 8.67 4.16 19.18
N VAL A 124 8.34 3.38 18.15
CA VAL A 124 6.96 3.14 17.72
C VAL A 124 6.73 1.64 17.74
N LEU A 125 5.69 1.24 18.45
CA LEU A 125 5.18 -0.13 18.42
C LEU A 125 4.06 -0.20 17.40
N VAL A 126 4.16 -1.17 16.49
CA VAL A 126 3.24 -1.32 15.37
C VAL A 126 2.75 -2.75 15.31
N LEU A 127 1.47 -2.94 15.08
CA LEU A 127 0.90 -4.23 14.74
C LEU A 127 0.74 -4.28 13.22
N ARG A 128 1.45 -5.18 12.54
CA ARG A 128 1.11 -5.55 11.17
C ARG A 128 0.07 -6.66 11.25
N THR A 129 -1.16 -6.40 10.80
CA THR A 129 -2.21 -7.42 10.73
C THR A 129 -1.88 -8.47 9.66
N GLU A 130 -2.67 -9.55 9.59
CA GLU A 130 -2.43 -10.62 8.63
C GLU A 130 -2.46 -10.08 7.18
N VAL A 131 -1.46 -10.48 6.39
CA VAL A 131 -1.39 -10.22 4.94
C VAL A 131 -1.42 -11.55 4.22
N LEU A 132 -2.25 -11.69 3.20
CA LEU A 132 -2.18 -12.81 2.27
C LEU A 132 -1.44 -12.37 1.02
N LYS A 133 -0.33 -13.03 0.72
CA LYS A 133 0.42 -12.85 -0.52
C LYS A 133 0.01 -13.94 -1.51
N ILE A 134 -0.48 -13.53 -2.67
CA ILE A 134 -0.91 -14.42 -3.74
C ILE A 134 0.02 -14.25 -4.93
N ASP A 135 0.76 -15.30 -5.28
CA ASP A 135 1.57 -15.31 -6.50
C ASP A 135 0.68 -15.27 -7.75
N ARG A 136 0.91 -14.32 -8.66
CA ARG A 136 0.06 -14.16 -9.86
C ARG A 136 0.26 -15.24 -10.91
N SER A 137 1.43 -15.87 -10.93
CA SER A 137 1.78 -16.89 -11.92
C SER A 137 1.28 -18.27 -11.52
N THR A 138 1.36 -18.61 -10.23
CA THR A 138 0.98 -19.94 -9.73
C THR A 138 -0.35 -19.95 -8.99
N GLY A 139 -0.84 -18.80 -8.52
CA GLY A 139 -1.98 -18.71 -7.61
C GLY A 139 -1.67 -19.20 -6.19
N SER A 140 -0.40 -19.51 -5.89
CA SER A 140 0.03 -19.95 -4.56
C SER A 140 -0.23 -18.86 -3.53
N VAL A 141 -0.79 -19.25 -2.38
CA VAL A 141 -1.08 -18.36 -1.27
C VAL A 141 -0.07 -18.58 -0.15
N GLU A 142 0.56 -17.50 0.30
CA GLU A 142 1.44 -17.44 1.46
C GLU A 142 0.77 -16.51 2.49
N SER A 143 0.49 -17.01 3.70
CA SER A 143 0.00 -16.17 4.80
C SER A 143 1.18 -15.59 5.58
N TRP A 144 1.17 -14.27 5.75
CA TRP A 144 2.02 -13.56 6.68
C TRP A 144 1.20 -13.23 7.91
N PRO A 145 1.34 -13.99 9.00
CA PRO A 145 0.52 -13.80 10.18
C PRO A 145 0.75 -12.43 10.80
N GLU A 146 -0.19 -12.05 11.64
CA GLU A 146 -0.07 -10.86 12.48
C GLU A 146 1.27 -10.84 13.20
N LYS A 147 1.92 -9.68 13.22
CA LYS A 147 3.23 -9.50 13.84
C LYS A 147 3.33 -8.12 14.47
N GLU A 148 3.70 -8.11 15.74
CA GLU A 148 4.11 -6.89 16.43
C GLU A 148 5.57 -6.55 16.06
N ILE A 149 5.80 -5.27 15.76
CA ILE A 149 7.06 -4.74 15.27
C ILE A 149 7.39 -3.47 16.05
N ALA A 150 8.54 -3.47 16.72
CA ALA A 150 9.11 -2.27 17.31
C ALA A 150 10.10 -1.63 16.34
N THR A 151 9.90 -0.34 16.05
CA THR A 151 10.80 0.44 15.19
C THR A 151 11.20 1.74 15.89
N ASN A 152 12.48 2.06 15.84
CA ASN A 152 12.99 3.35 16.31
C ASN A 152 13.14 4.28 15.13
N PHE A 153 12.57 5.48 15.23
CA PHE A 153 12.68 6.54 14.25
C PHE A 153 13.57 7.66 14.76
N SER A 154 14.41 8.19 13.88
CA SER A 154 15.18 9.42 14.09
C SER A 154 14.60 10.53 13.23
N LEU A 155 14.38 11.70 13.85
CA LEU A 155 13.90 12.90 13.16
C LEU A 155 14.81 14.07 13.47
N ASP A 156 15.12 14.86 12.44
CA ASP A 156 15.87 16.10 12.57
C ASP A 156 15.00 17.29 12.17
N LYS A 157 15.20 18.42 12.84
CA LYS A 157 14.54 19.67 12.50
C LYS A 157 15.36 20.41 11.45
N LYS A 158 14.86 20.47 10.21
CA LYS A 158 15.49 21.17 9.08
C LYS A 158 14.52 22.19 8.50
N GLY A 159 14.96 23.45 8.34
CA GLY A 159 14.10 24.53 7.84
C GLY A 159 12.82 24.75 8.66
N GLY A 160 12.88 24.50 9.97
CA GLY A 160 11.72 24.62 10.87
C GLY A 160 10.76 23.42 10.88
N ARG A 161 10.96 22.44 10.00
CA ARG A 161 10.13 21.23 9.89
C ARG A 161 10.86 20.03 10.50
N TRP A 162 10.12 19.14 11.15
CA TRP A 162 10.64 17.82 11.52
C TRP A 162 10.63 16.95 10.28
N LEU A 163 11.73 16.25 10.04
CA LEU A 163 11.88 15.33 8.91
C LEU A 163 12.45 14.01 9.42
N MET A 164 11.93 12.91 8.91
CA MET A 164 12.45 11.59 9.21
C MET A 164 13.80 11.39 8.54
N THR A 165 14.82 11.05 9.32
CA THR A 165 16.20 10.87 8.84
C THR A 165 16.70 9.44 8.99
N GLY A 166 16.02 8.60 9.76
CA GLY A 166 16.39 7.21 9.90
C GLY A 166 15.33 6.36 10.58
N SER A 167 15.41 5.06 10.34
CA SER A 167 14.66 4.03 11.06
C SER A 167 15.57 2.85 11.35
N SER A 168 15.40 2.20 12.51
CA SER A 168 16.09 0.96 12.86
C SER A 168 15.16 0.02 13.61
N ALA A 169 15.53 -1.26 13.69
CA ALA A 169 14.90 -2.16 14.67
C ALA A 169 15.02 -1.57 16.08
N GLY A 170 13.97 -1.72 16.88
CA GLY A 170 13.89 -1.17 18.24
C GLY A 170 13.70 -2.21 19.34
#